data_AF-A0A7S4HP43-F1
#
_entry.id   AF-A0A7S4HP43-F1
#
_cell.length_a   1.000
_cell.length_b   1.000
_cell.length_c   1.000
_cell.angle_alpha   90.00
_cell.angle_beta   90.00
_cell.angle_gamma   90.00
#
_symmetry.space_group_name_H-M   'P 1'
#
loop_
_entity.id
_entity.type
_entity.pdbx_description
1 polymer ?
#
loop_
_entity_poly.entity_id
_entity_poly.type
_entity_poly.pdbx_seq_one_letter_code
_entity_poly.pdbx_strand_id
1 'polypeptide(L)'
;ESGEGPRDAEESRLCSTVRALAKELSSGGEGGDDDEASPSPFAKLLLDPSSSPSIPETWSEAGRKLFDEVLGDKGAIPPALDYSARYRGLWRDACRGDADDAVAERALFLAVTRSIDLDENDGDDADADADGAPSIGLAAMIPFADLYNHKNGRYANVDVVMAEDGKEVRAVATRNVRKGRQLYASYGGGVGTGIVMRDYGFVEFPQRWRFDFGGNSVVEYNLDAGPEGDLVPEWIVRPDGKTVDLMEKEMNRLQFVEADLYTASRAQVKTGEMTREELNVIWKYHGALINALDHSIIEARGRKSKVII
;
A
#
# COMPACT_ATOMS: atom_id res chain seq x y z
N GLU A 1 -37.12 -20.14 5.71
CA GLU A 1 -36.65 -18.83 6.20
C GLU A 1 -35.14 -18.88 6.30
N SER A 2 -34.46 -18.43 5.25
CA SER A 2 -33.01 -18.23 5.25
C SER A 2 -32.73 -16.94 6.02
N GLY A 3 -32.15 -17.07 7.21
CA GLY A 3 -31.77 -15.93 8.03
C GLY A 3 -30.72 -15.08 7.33
N GLU A 4 -31.16 -13.98 6.72
CA GLU A 4 -30.32 -12.81 6.44
C GLU A 4 -29.94 -12.22 7.80
N GLY A 5 -28.81 -12.70 8.35
CA GLY A 5 -28.14 -12.05 9.47
C GLY A 5 -27.66 -10.65 9.06
N PRO A 6 -27.29 -9.79 10.01
CA PRO A 6 -27.03 -8.36 9.81
C PRO A 6 -25.79 -8.13 8.93
N ARG A 7 -25.96 -8.24 7.61
CA ARG A 7 -24.97 -7.87 6.58
C ARG A 7 -25.19 -6.45 6.05
N ASP A 8 -26.23 -5.76 6.54
CA ASP A 8 -26.71 -4.50 5.96
C ASP A 8 -26.22 -3.24 6.69
N ALA A 9 -25.70 -3.33 7.92
CA ALA A 9 -25.27 -2.14 8.68
C ALA A 9 -23.83 -1.70 8.38
N GLU A 10 -23.05 -2.59 7.80
CA GLU A 10 -21.66 -2.37 7.40
C GLU A 10 -21.57 -2.46 5.87
N GLU A 11 -22.46 -1.74 5.19
CA GLU A 11 -22.12 -1.21 3.88
C GLU A 11 -20.77 -0.50 4.05
N SER A 12 -19.68 -1.21 3.69
CA SER A 12 -18.30 -0.83 4.03
C SER A 12 -18.13 0.66 3.76
N ARG A 13 -17.64 1.42 4.73
CA ARG A 13 -17.52 2.89 4.60
C ARG A 13 -16.78 3.28 3.33
N LEU A 14 -15.84 2.44 2.89
CA LEU A 14 -15.24 2.51 1.56
C LEU A 14 -16.28 2.59 0.43
N CYS A 15 -17.29 1.73 0.39
CA CYS A 15 -18.38 1.77 -0.60
C CYS A 15 -19.06 3.15 -0.64
N SER A 16 -19.37 3.73 0.52
CA SER A 16 -19.99 5.06 0.59
C SER A 16 -19.06 6.16 0.08
N THR A 17 -17.78 6.10 0.45
CA THR A 17 -16.74 7.03 0.00
C THR A 17 -16.50 6.92 -1.50
N VAL A 18 -16.46 5.71 -2.05
CA VAL A 18 -16.33 5.46 -3.49
C VAL A 18 -17.52 6.02 -4.25
N ARG A 19 -18.76 5.81 -3.78
CA ARG A 19 -19.95 6.37 -4.45
C ARG A 19 -20.00 7.89 -4.37
N ALA A 20 -19.69 8.47 -3.22
CA ALA A 20 -19.64 9.92 -3.05
C ALA A 20 -18.58 10.55 -3.97
N LEU A 21 -17.38 9.95 -4.01
CA LEU A 21 -16.30 10.40 -4.88
C LEU A 21 -16.65 10.19 -6.36
N ALA A 22 -17.19 9.03 -6.75
CA ALA A 22 -17.61 8.77 -8.12
C ALA A 22 -18.66 9.79 -8.57
N LYS A 23 -19.63 10.11 -7.71
CA LYS A 23 -20.59 11.19 -7.96
C LYS A 23 -19.86 12.52 -8.19
N GLU A 24 -18.93 12.92 -7.32
CA GLU A 24 -18.19 14.18 -7.45
C GLU A 24 -17.27 14.24 -8.69
N LEU A 25 -16.72 13.10 -9.11
CA LEU A 25 -15.92 13.00 -10.34
C LEU A 25 -16.78 13.05 -11.60
N SER A 26 -18.02 12.53 -11.53
CA SER A 26 -18.96 12.44 -12.66
C SER A 26 -19.79 13.71 -12.84
N SER A 27 -20.31 14.23 -11.74
CA SER A 27 -20.93 15.54 -11.70
C SER A 27 -19.80 16.55 -11.60
N GLY A 28 -19.48 17.21 -12.71
CA GLY A 28 -19.06 18.59 -12.50
C GLY A 28 -20.15 19.24 -11.65
N GLY A 29 -19.82 19.80 -10.48
CA GLY A 29 -20.66 19.73 -9.28
C GLY A 29 -22.03 20.38 -9.43
N GLU A 30 -23.09 19.66 -9.04
CA GLU A 30 -24.53 20.02 -9.09
C GLU A 30 -24.80 21.51 -8.80
N GLY A 31 -24.64 22.35 -9.82
CA GLY A 31 -25.04 23.74 -9.87
C GLY A 31 -26.39 23.80 -10.57
N GLY A 32 -27.39 24.32 -9.86
CA GLY A 32 -28.76 24.45 -10.38
C GLY A 32 -28.82 25.24 -11.69
N ASP A 33 -29.56 24.66 -12.61
CA ASP A 33 -30.26 25.14 -13.79
C ASP A 33 -29.59 25.96 -14.90
N ASP A 34 -28.46 26.67 -14.77
CA ASP A 34 -27.95 27.43 -15.94
C ASP A 34 -26.42 27.57 -16.09
N ASP A 35 -25.62 26.98 -15.20
CA ASP A 35 -24.16 26.99 -15.35
C ASP A 35 -23.63 25.55 -15.35
N GLU A 36 -22.79 25.22 -16.34
CA GLU A 36 -22.08 23.94 -16.43
C GLU A 36 -21.38 23.67 -15.10
N ALA A 37 -22.08 22.86 -14.32
CA ALA A 37 -21.68 22.27 -13.08
C ALA A 37 -20.24 21.75 -13.30
N SER A 38 -19.23 22.37 -12.66
CA SER A 38 -17.80 22.09 -12.87
C SER A 38 -17.26 21.34 -11.66
N PRO A 39 -16.36 20.33 -11.80
CA PRO A 39 -15.90 19.58 -10.65
C PRO A 39 -15.28 20.50 -9.60
N SER A 40 -15.41 20.13 -8.33
CA SER A 40 -14.79 20.88 -7.25
C SER A 40 -13.28 21.03 -7.50
N PRO A 41 -12.61 22.06 -6.95
CA PRO A 41 -11.16 22.15 -7.05
C PRO A 41 -10.42 20.90 -6.56
N PHE A 42 -10.97 20.19 -5.57
CA PHE A 42 -10.42 18.92 -5.09
C PHE A 42 -10.62 17.80 -6.10
N ALA A 43 -11.82 17.63 -6.66
CA ALA A 43 -12.07 16.67 -7.73
C ALA A 43 -11.19 16.93 -8.97
N LYS A 44 -10.97 18.20 -9.33
CA LYS A 44 -10.05 18.58 -10.42
C LYS A 44 -8.61 18.12 -10.16
N LEU A 45 -8.14 18.26 -8.92
CA LEU A 45 -6.83 17.75 -8.51
C LEU A 45 -6.75 16.22 -8.65
N LEU A 46 -7.80 15.49 -8.26
CA LEU A 46 -7.85 14.03 -8.37
C LEU A 46 -8.02 13.53 -9.83
N LEU A 47 -8.59 14.36 -10.71
CA LEU A 47 -8.71 14.09 -12.15
C LEU A 47 -7.40 14.35 -12.92
N ASP A 48 -6.45 15.08 -12.34
CA ASP A 48 -5.13 15.29 -12.95
C ASP A 48 -4.48 13.94 -13.27
N PRO A 49 -3.94 13.74 -14.50
CA PRO A 49 -3.26 12.51 -14.87
C PRO A 49 -2.14 12.11 -13.89
N SER A 50 -1.44 13.09 -13.30
CA SER A 50 -0.37 12.86 -12.31
C SER A 50 -0.88 12.39 -10.95
N SER A 51 -2.18 12.54 -10.68
CA SER A 51 -2.87 12.03 -9.50
C SER A 51 -3.47 10.64 -9.71
N SER A 52 -3.33 10.05 -10.91
CA SER A 52 -3.86 8.72 -11.17
C SER A 52 -3.12 7.68 -10.32
N PRO A 53 -3.85 6.82 -9.58
CA PRO A 53 -3.23 5.71 -8.87
C PRO A 53 -2.37 4.86 -9.80
N SER A 54 -1.12 4.60 -9.40
CA SER A 54 -0.21 3.69 -10.10
C SER A 54 0.02 2.44 -9.25
N ILE A 55 -1.07 1.78 -8.88
CA ILE A 55 -1.04 0.57 -8.04
C ILE A 55 -1.01 -0.69 -8.91
N PRO A 56 -0.54 -1.83 -8.38
CA PRO A 56 -0.47 -3.10 -9.13
C PRO A 56 -1.77 -3.49 -9.85
N GLU A 57 -2.93 -3.22 -9.25
CA GLU A 57 -4.26 -3.53 -9.79
C GLU A 57 -4.60 -2.74 -11.05
N THR A 58 -4.03 -1.54 -11.20
CA THR A 58 -4.26 -0.63 -12.34
C THR A 58 -3.21 -0.77 -13.44
N TRP A 59 -2.17 -1.57 -13.21
CA TRP A 59 -1.11 -1.77 -14.21
C TRP A 59 -1.58 -2.51 -15.46
N SER A 60 -0.76 -2.48 -16.51
CA SER A 60 -0.97 -3.31 -17.69
C SER A 60 -0.95 -4.80 -17.36
N GLU A 61 -1.50 -5.64 -18.26
CA GLU A 61 -1.43 -7.09 -18.11
C GLU A 61 0.01 -7.60 -18.03
N ALA A 62 0.92 -7.03 -18.83
CA ALA A 62 2.34 -7.36 -18.79
C ALA A 62 2.98 -6.94 -17.45
N GLY A 63 2.64 -5.76 -16.92
CA GLY A 63 3.12 -5.30 -15.62
C GLY A 63 2.66 -6.20 -14.47
N ARG A 64 1.36 -6.54 -14.42
CA ARG A 64 0.82 -7.48 -13.42
C ARG A 64 1.48 -8.86 -13.51
N LYS A 65 1.63 -9.39 -14.72
CA LYS A 65 2.28 -10.69 -14.94
C LYS A 65 3.73 -10.69 -14.45
N LEU A 66 4.50 -9.64 -14.77
CA LEU A 66 5.88 -9.51 -14.28
C LEU A 66 5.91 -9.40 -12.75
N PHE A 67 4.97 -8.66 -12.15
CA PHE A 67 4.88 -8.55 -10.69
C PHE A 67 4.55 -9.89 -10.04
N ASP A 68 3.62 -10.66 -10.61
CA ASP A 68 3.32 -12.03 -10.17
C ASP A 68 4.55 -12.95 -10.25
N GLU A 69 5.34 -12.84 -11.33
CA GLU A 69 6.59 -13.61 -11.47
C GLU A 69 7.64 -13.22 -10.41
N VAL A 70 7.72 -11.93 -10.05
CA VAL A 70 8.56 -11.44 -8.94
C VAL A 70 8.10 -12.01 -7.60
N LEU A 71 6.79 -11.98 -7.32
CA LEU A 71 6.23 -12.50 -6.07
C LEU A 71 6.34 -14.03 -5.97
N GLY A 72 6.33 -14.74 -7.11
CA GLY A 72 6.48 -16.19 -7.17
C GLY A 72 5.21 -16.93 -6.71
N ASP A 73 5.40 -18.11 -6.12
CA ASP A 73 4.29 -18.93 -5.66
C ASP A 73 3.52 -18.20 -4.54
N LYS A 74 2.22 -18.11 -4.82
CA LYS A 74 1.20 -17.36 -4.11
C LYS A 74 1.34 -17.40 -2.57
N GLY A 75 1.80 -16.29 -1.97
CA GLY A 75 1.59 -15.94 -0.55
C GLY A 75 2.81 -15.87 0.36
N ALA A 76 3.95 -16.46 -0.02
CA ALA A 76 5.13 -16.50 0.86
C ALA A 76 5.84 -15.13 1.00
N ILE A 77 5.83 -14.35 -0.07
CA ILE A 77 6.45 -13.04 -0.14
C ILE A 77 5.35 -11.98 -0.16
N PRO A 78 5.47 -10.91 0.64
CA PRO A 78 4.48 -9.85 0.64
C PRO A 78 4.48 -9.09 -0.71
N PRO A 79 3.37 -8.42 -1.08
CA PRO A 79 2.06 -8.51 -0.42
C PRO A 79 1.47 -9.92 -0.52
N ALA A 80 0.87 -10.38 0.58
CA ALA A 80 0.12 -11.62 0.59
C ALA A 80 -1.10 -11.53 -0.36
N LEU A 81 -1.56 -12.71 -0.77
CA LEU A 81 -2.36 -12.99 -1.96
C LEU A 81 -3.59 -12.13 -2.29
N ASP A 82 -3.88 -12.15 -3.59
CA ASP A 82 -5.01 -11.57 -4.33
C ASP A 82 -5.08 -10.05 -4.33
N TYR A 83 -3.94 -9.39 -4.42
CA TYR A 83 -3.88 -7.97 -4.70
C TYR A 83 -4.76 -7.63 -5.93
N SER A 84 -4.55 -8.35 -7.04
CA SER A 84 -5.14 -8.06 -8.36
C SER A 84 -6.68 -8.02 -8.41
N ALA A 85 -7.38 -8.75 -7.54
CA ALA A 85 -8.84 -8.80 -7.53
C ALA A 85 -9.49 -8.31 -6.24
N ARG A 86 -8.71 -8.00 -5.18
CA ARG A 86 -9.25 -7.62 -3.87
C ARG A 86 -10.25 -6.47 -3.96
N TYR A 87 -9.82 -5.33 -4.49
CA TYR A 87 -10.66 -4.12 -4.47
C TYR A 87 -11.81 -4.21 -5.47
N ARG A 88 -11.58 -4.78 -6.66
CA ARG A 88 -12.65 -4.99 -7.64
C ARG A 88 -13.69 -5.98 -7.15
N GLY A 89 -13.25 -7.07 -6.52
CA GLY A 89 -14.13 -8.06 -5.89
C GLY A 89 -14.93 -7.44 -4.76
N LEU A 90 -14.29 -6.67 -3.87
CA LEU A 90 -14.97 -5.94 -2.81
C LEU A 90 -16.02 -4.96 -3.37
N TRP A 91 -15.65 -4.16 -4.37
CA TRP A 91 -16.57 -3.21 -5.01
C TRP A 91 -17.77 -3.92 -5.64
N ARG A 92 -17.54 -4.95 -6.44
CA ARG A 92 -18.62 -5.70 -7.10
C ARG A 92 -19.50 -6.45 -6.12
N ASP A 93 -18.88 -7.24 -5.24
CA ASP A 93 -19.58 -8.25 -4.45
C ASP A 93 -20.15 -7.66 -3.14
N ALA A 94 -19.39 -6.79 -2.46
CA ALA A 94 -19.82 -6.17 -1.21
C ALA A 94 -20.54 -4.83 -1.44
N CYS A 95 -20.01 -3.97 -2.32
CA CYS A 95 -20.64 -2.67 -2.59
C CYS A 95 -21.76 -2.73 -3.64
N ARG A 96 -22.01 -3.90 -4.26
CA ARG A 96 -22.92 -4.05 -5.41
C ARG A 96 -22.62 -3.03 -6.52
N GLY A 97 -21.33 -2.72 -6.67
CA GLY A 97 -20.82 -1.78 -7.64
C GLY A 97 -20.90 -2.31 -9.06
N ASP A 98 -21.12 -1.41 -10.02
CA ASP A 98 -20.99 -1.75 -11.43
C ASP A 98 -19.51 -1.89 -11.78
N ALA A 99 -19.15 -3.02 -12.39
CA ALA A 99 -17.77 -3.30 -12.83
C ALA A 99 -17.43 -2.59 -14.15
N ASP A 100 -18.44 -2.15 -14.91
CA ASP A 100 -18.27 -1.45 -16.18
C ASP A 100 -18.26 0.08 -16.00
N ASP A 101 -18.52 0.59 -14.78
CA ASP A 101 -18.42 2.01 -14.45
C ASP A 101 -16.96 2.42 -14.19
N ALA A 102 -16.30 2.90 -15.25
CA ALA A 102 -14.92 3.36 -15.20
C ALA A 102 -14.69 4.55 -14.23
N VAL A 103 -15.71 5.38 -13.96
CA VAL A 103 -15.57 6.49 -13.01
C VAL A 103 -15.62 5.96 -11.59
N ALA A 104 -16.53 5.02 -11.30
CA ALA A 104 -16.58 4.35 -10.01
C ALA A 104 -15.31 3.51 -9.76
N GLU A 105 -14.77 2.83 -10.77
CA GLU A 105 -13.49 2.11 -10.65
C GLU A 105 -12.34 3.09 -10.34
N ARG A 106 -12.27 4.24 -11.02
CA ARG A 106 -11.28 5.26 -10.69
C ARG A 106 -11.47 5.79 -9.26
N ALA A 107 -12.70 6.06 -8.84
CA ALA A 107 -13.02 6.50 -7.49
C ALA A 107 -12.61 5.46 -6.44
N LEU A 108 -12.78 4.17 -6.73
CA LEU A 108 -12.32 3.06 -5.89
C LEU A 108 -10.83 3.14 -5.63
N PHE A 109 -10.01 3.21 -6.67
CA PHE A 109 -8.56 3.25 -6.50
C PHE A 109 -8.05 4.55 -5.88
N LEU A 110 -8.73 5.68 -6.13
CA LEU A 110 -8.45 6.93 -5.41
C LEU A 110 -8.78 6.81 -3.92
N ALA A 111 -9.92 6.22 -3.57
CA ALA A 111 -10.28 5.99 -2.17
C ALA A 111 -9.29 5.07 -1.48
N VAL A 112 -8.87 3.96 -2.11
CA VAL A 112 -7.85 3.05 -1.57
C VAL A 112 -6.54 3.78 -1.28
N THR A 113 -6.08 4.60 -2.21
CA THR A 113 -4.74 5.21 -2.15
C THR A 113 -4.67 6.52 -1.37
N ARG A 114 -5.82 7.16 -1.09
CA ARG A 114 -5.86 8.54 -0.56
C ARG A 114 -6.84 8.73 0.59
N SER A 115 -7.74 7.78 0.86
CA SER A 115 -8.59 7.89 2.04
C SER A 115 -7.75 7.73 3.30
N ILE A 116 -8.19 8.42 4.35
CA ILE A 116 -7.58 8.40 5.67
C ILE A 116 -8.53 7.65 6.58
N ASP A 117 -8.01 6.67 7.30
CA ASP A 117 -8.73 6.04 8.40
C ASP A 117 -8.61 6.94 9.65
N LEU A 118 -9.76 7.34 10.19
CA LEU A 118 -9.85 8.26 11.31
C LEU A 118 -10.13 7.56 12.65
N ASP A 119 -10.33 6.24 12.65
CA ASP A 119 -10.69 5.46 13.83
C ASP A 119 -9.50 4.98 14.67
N GLU A 120 -8.24 5.30 14.31
CA GLU A 120 -7.04 4.83 15.03
C GLU A 120 -6.83 5.42 16.44
N ASN A 121 -7.78 6.20 16.99
CA ASN A 121 -7.63 6.83 18.31
C ASN A 121 -8.21 6.04 19.49
N ASP A 122 -8.90 4.91 19.26
CA ASP A 122 -9.35 4.05 20.34
C ASP A 122 -8.22 3.08 20.73
N GLY A 123 -7.25 3.60 21.48
CA GLY A 123 -6.03 2.92 21.94
C GLY A 123 -6.23 1.71 22.87
N ASP A 124 -7.39 1.05 22.84
CA ASP A 124 -7.74 -0.10 23.70
C ASP A 124 -8.10 -1.39 22.93
N ASP A 125 -8.38 -1.35 21.62
CA ASP A 125 -8.72 -2.55 20.83
C ASP A 125 -7.53 -3.02 19.97
N ALA A 126 -6.45 -3.39 20.66
CA ALA A 126 -5.31 -4.11 20.06
C ALA A 126 -5.62 -5.58 19.71
N ASP A 127 -6.90 -5.97 19.72
CA ASP A 127 -7.38 -7.20 19.12
C ASP A 127 -7.48 -7.01 17.60
N ALA A 128 -6.34 -6.70 16.98
CA ALA A 128 -6.15 -6.86 15.56
C ALA A 128 -6.45 -8.33 15.25
N ASP A 129 -7.56 -8.60 14.57
CA ASP A 129 -7.91 -9.92 14.09
C ASP A 129 -6.65 -10.56 13.48
N ALA A 130 -6.26 -11.70 14.03
CA ALA A 130 -5.05 -12.44 13.67
C ALA A 130 -4.97 -12.80 12.17
N ASP A 131 -6.05 -12.55 11.44
CA ASP A 131 -6.27 -12.80 10.03
C ASP A 131 -5.67 -11.69 9.14
N GLY A 132 -5.16 -10.60 9.71
CA GLY A 132 -4.45 -9.55 8.96
C GLY A 132 -5.30 -8.87 7.89
N ALA A 133 -6.63 -8.96 8.01
CA ALA A 133 -7.54 -8.15 7.24
C ALA A 133 -7.39 -6.72 7.77
N PRO A 134 -6.88 -5.74 6.99
CA PRO A 134 -6.97 -4.34 7.39
C PRO A 134 -8.44 -4.05 7.71
N SER A 135 -8.69 -3.64 8.94
CA SER A 135 -9.94 -2.98 9.29
C SER A 135 -10.09 -1.85 8.28
N ILE A 136 -11.10 -1.94 7.41
CA ILE A 136 -11.44 -0.83 6.52
C ILE A 136 -12.23 0.12 7.41
N GLY A 137 -11.51 0.81 8.32
CA GLY A 137 -12.08 1.76 9.25
C GLY A 137 -12.65 2.97 8.51
N LEU A 138 -12.78 4.10 9.19
CA LEU A 138 -13.48 5.28 8.71
C LEU A 138 -12.73 5.94 7.54
N ALA A 139 -12.83 5.35 6.34
CA ALA A 139 -12.12 5.77 5.13
C ALA A 139 -12.81 7.01 4.53
N ALA A 140 -12.31 8.20 4.85
CA ALA A 140 -12.78 9.45 4.26
C ALA A 140 -11.73 10.08 3.34
N MET A 141 -12.18 10.70 2.25
CA MET A 141 -11.32 11.58 1.43
C MET A 141 -11.23 12.94 2.12
N ILE A 142 -10.05 13.29 2.61
CA ILE A 142 -9.84 14.53 3.37
C ILE A 142 -8.91 15.44 2.57
N PRO A 143 -9.44 16.50 1.94
CA PRO A 143 -8.62 17.44 1.18
C PRO A 143 -7.47 17.98 2.03
N PHE A 144 -6.31 18.18 1.39
CA PHE A 144 -5.04 18.61 1.99
C PHE A 144 -4.36 17.57 2.87
N ALA A 145 -5.09 16.78 3.65
CA ALA A 145 -4.50 15.71 4.44
C ALA A 145 -3.99 14.56 3.55
N ASP A 146 -4.70 14.28 2.46
CA ASP A 146 -4.31 13.30 1.44
C ASP A 146 -3.09 13.72 0.58
N LEU A 147 -2.59 14.94 0.75
CA LEU A 147 -1.40 15.45 0.05
C LEU A 147 -0.09 15.11 0.76
N TYR A 148 -0.14 14.67 2.01
CA TYR A 148 1.06 14.25 2.72
C TYR A 148 1.52 12.90 2.21
N ASN A 149 2.77 12.81 1.74
CA ASN A 149 3.36 11.53 1.40
C ASN A 149 3.64 10.70 2.66
N HIS A 150 3.72 9.39 2.48
CA HIS A 150 4.07 8.45 3.54
C HIS A 150 5.55 8.49 3.93
N LYS A 151 5.83 8.34 5.22
CA LYS A 151 7.12 7.88 5.76
C LYS A 151 6.88 6.95 6.96
N ASN A 152 7.59 5.83 7.02
CA ASN A 152 7.54 4.93 8.17
C ASN A 152 8.33 5.46 9.39
N GLY A 153 7.86 5.11 10.58
CA GLY A 153 8.55 5.28 11.86
C GLY A 153 8.92 6.75 12.16
N ARG A 154 10.11 6.95 12.72
CA ARG A 154 10.63 8.27 13.15
C ARG A 154 10.79 9.31 12.02
N TYR A 155 10.58 8.91 10.77
CA TYR A 155 10.74 9.79 9.61
C TYR A 155 9.44 10.52 9.24
N ALA A 156 8.27 10.01 9.66
CA ALA A 156 7.06 10.82 9.69
C ALA A 156 7.30 12.08 10.53
N ASN A 157 6.64 13.18 10.16
CA ASN A 157 6.75 14.45 10.89
C ASN A 157 5.42 15.19 11.01
N VAL A 158 4.33 14.59 10.54
CA VAL A 158 2.96 15.03 10.67
C VAL A 158 2.11 13.84 11.09
N ASP A 159 1.26 14.04 12.09
CA ASP A 159 0.14 13.14 12.39
C ASP A 159 -1.15 13.78 11.90
N VAL A 160 -2.05 12.97 11.36
CA VAL A 160 -3.39 13.39 10.96
C VAL A 160 -4.36 12.79 11.98
N VAL A 161 -4.99 13.64 12.78
CA VAL A 161 -5.84 13.22 13.91
C VAL A 161 -7.22 13.84 13.82
N MET A 162 -8.24 13.10 14.24
CA MET A 162 -9.56 13.66 14.50
C MET A 162 -9.52 14.51 15.77
N ALA A 163 -10.13 15.70 15.74
CA ALA A 163 -10.32 16.52 16.92
C ALA A 163 -11.29 15.84 17.92
N GLU A 164 -11.16 16.17 19.21
CA GLU A 164 -11.96 15.55 20.28
C GLU A 164 -13.48 15.66 20.09
N ASP A 165 -13.95 16.67 19.34
CA ASP A 165 -15.38 16.86 19.06
C ASP A 165 -15.88 16.07 17.84
N GLY A 166 -14.98 15.38 17.13
CA GLY A 166 -15.27 14.59 15.93
C GLY A 166 -15.62 15.42 14.69
N LYS A 167 -15.40 16.74 14.71
CA LYS A 167 -15.87 17.65 13.64
C LYS A 167 -14.75 18.20 12.76
N GLU A 168 -13.50 18.07 13.19
CA GLU A 168 -12.35 18.63 12.52
C GLU A 168 -11.23 17.59 12.43
N VAL A 169 -10.57 17.51 11.28
CA VAL A 169 -9.33 16.75 11.12
C VAL A 169 -8.16 17.71 11.18
N ARG A 170 -7.18 17.40 12.02
CA ARG A 170 -5.99 18.24 12.26
C ARG A 170 -4.74 17.51 11.77
N ALA A 171 -3.96 18.19 10.95
CA ALA A 171 -2.59 17.78 10.64
C ALA A 171 -1.63 18.49 11.60
N VAL A 172 -1.00 17.74 12.49
CA VAL A 172 -0.15 18.28 13.57
C VAL A 172 1.29 17.85 13.35
N ALA A 173 2.22 18.80 13.34
CA ALA A 173 3.63 18.47 13.27
C ALA A 173 4.09 17.76 14.57
N THR A 174 4.67 16.57 14.44
CA THR A 174 5.14 15.78 15.60
C THR A 174 6.55 16.14 16.04
N ARG A 175 7.23 16.97 15.24
CA ARG A 175 8.60 17.43 15.49
C ARG A 175 8.89 18.73 14.74
N ASN A 176 9.99 19.38 15.11
CA ASN A 176 10.46 20.57 14.40
C ASN A 176 10.82 20.25 12.94
N VAL A 177 10.11 20.86 11.98
CA VAL A 177 10.38 20.72 10.54
C VAL A 177 11.11 21.97 10.03
N ARG A 178 12.27 21.77 9.38
CA ARG A 178 13.06 22.87 8.81
C ARG A 178 12.41 23.40 7.53
N LYS A 179 12.57 24.71 7.27
CA LYS A 179 12.14 25.33 6.00
C LYS A 179 12.69 24.56 4.80
N GLY A 180 11.83 24.30 3.82
CA GLY A 180 12.17 23.56 2.59
C GLY A 180 12.21 22.04 2.74
N ARG A 181 11.90 21.50 3.93
CA ARG A 181 11.68 20.05 4.10
C ARG A 181 10.22 19.71 3.80
N GLN A 182 10.03 18.54 3.20
CA GLN A 182 8.71 17.97 2.97
C GLN A 182 8.09 17.50 4.30
N LEU A 183 6.76 17.61 4.35
CA LEU A 183 5.92 17.06 5.40
C LEU A 183 5.48 15.64 5.01
N TYR A 184 5.62 14.70 5.94
CA TYR A 184 5.29 13.29 5.74
C TYR A 184 4.38 12.81 6.86
N ALA A 185 3.29 12.15 6.49
CA ALA A 185 2.41 11.43 7.40
C ALA A 185 2.78 9.94 7.45
N SER A 186 2.30 9.22 8.46
CA SER A 186 2.21 7.76 8.38
C SER A 186 0.85 7.39 7.81
N TYR A 187 0.77 6.33 7.00
CA TYR A 187 -0.49 5.81 6.45
C TYR A 187 -1.08 4.72 7.37
N GLY A 188 -0.82 4.83 8.67
CA GLY A 188 -1.03 3.78 9.67
C GLY A 188 0.28 3.40 10.38
N GLY A 189 0.19 3.07 11.66
CA GLY A 189 1.31 2.80 12.56
C GLY A 189 2.12 1.55 12.22
N GLY A 190 2.95 1.63 11.18
CA GLY A 190 3.81 0.53 10.75
C GLY A 190 3.17 -0.36 9.69
N VAL A 191 2.56 0.25 8.68
CA VAL A 191 2.16 -0.44 7.46
C VAL A 191 3.39 -1.10 6.82
N GLY A 192 3.29 -2.40 6.58
CA GLY A 192 4.35 -3.17 5.94
C GLY A 192 4.59 -2.71 4.50
N THR A 193 5.84 -2.76 4.04
CA THR A 193 6.26 -2.36 2.69
C THR A 193 5.50 -3.11 1.60
N GLY A 194 5.11 -4.36 1.81
CA GLY A 194 4.23 -5.06 0.86
C GLY A 194 2.82 -4.46 0.77
N ILE A 195 2.25 -4.01 1.90
CA ILE A 195 0.96 -3.30 1.90
C ILE A 195 1.12 -1.94 1.22
N VAL A 196 2.20 -1.19 1.50
CA VAL A 196 2.49 0.07 0.81
C VAL A 196 2.57 -0.13 -0.70
N MET A 197 3.28 -1.19 -1.13
CA MET A 197 3.40 -1.54 -2.54
C MET A 197 2.06 -1.91 -3.17
N ARG A 198 1.24 -2.70 -2.47
CA ARG A 198 -0.10 -3.13 -2.91
C ARG A 198 -1.06 -1.95 -3.04
N ASP A 199 -1.19 -1.15 -1.99
CA ASP A 199 -2.30 -0.21 -1.86
C ASP A 199 -1.93 1.18 -2.37
N TYR A 200 -0.64 1.48 -2.52
CA TYR A 200 -0.18 2.80 -2.91
C TYR A 200 0.83 2.80 -4.07
N GLY A 201 1.31 1.63 -4.50
CA GLY A 201 2.11 1.52 -5.73
C GLY A 201 3.52 2.10 -5.63
N PHE A 202 4.09 2.17 -4.43
CA PHE A 202 5.46 2.61 -4.24
C PHE A 202 6.21 1.82 -3.16
N VAL A 203 7.51 2.06 -3.11
CA VAL A 203 8.44 1.48 -2.14
C VAL A 203 9.15 2.60 -1.40
N GLU A 204 9.09 2.58 -0.08
CA GLU A 204 9.60 3.63 0.81
C GLU A 204 10.81 3.15 1.62
N PHE A 205 11.50 4.09 2.28
CA PHE A 205 12.51 3.80 3.30
C PHE A 205 12.30 4.72 4.53
N PRO A 206 12.32 4.21 5.77
CA PRO A 206 12.62 2.84 6.17
C PRO A 206 11.49 1.87 5.80
N GLN A 207 11.81 0.58 5.82
CA GLN A 207 10.90 -0.49 5.42
C GLN A 207 10.42 -1.27 6.63
N ARG A 208 9.24 -1.88 6.52
CA ARG A 208 8.77 -2.88 7.48
C ARG A 208 8.33 -4.09 6.71
N TRP A 209 8.81 -5.25 7.09
CA TRP A 209 8.55 -6.48 6.35
C TRP A 209 7.88 -7.49 7.24
N ARG A 210 6.87 -8.15 6.69
CA ARG A 210 6.24 -9.33 7.25
C ARG A 210 6.22 -10.41 6.18
N PHE A 211 6.93 -11.50 6.43
CA PHE A 211 6.93 -12.68 5.59
C PHE A 211 6.14 -13.78 6.30
N ASP A 212 5.25 -14.43 5.57
CA ASP A 212 4.47 -15.55 6.07
C ASP A 212 4.73 -16.75 5.17
N PHE A 213 5.62 -17.63 5.62
CA PHE A 213 5.96 -18.86 4.89
C PHE A 213 5.01 -20.02 5.23
N GLY A 214 3.89 -19.74 5.90
CA GLY A 214 2.89 -20.71 6.33
C GLY A 214 3.24 -21.45 7.62
N GLY A 215 2.20 -22.02 8.25
CA GLY A 215 2.32 -22.68 9.55
C GLY A 215 2.71 -21.68 10.64
N ASN A 216 3.79 -21.96 11.38
CA ASN A 216 4.32 -21.07 12.41
C ASN A 216 5.55 -20.28 11.92
N SER A 217 5.74 -20.18 10.60
CA SER A 217 6.95 -19.61 9.97
C SER A 217 6.70 -18.16 9.56
N VAL A 218 6.48 -17.30 10.55
CA VAL A 218 6.27 -15.86 10.36
C VAL A 218 7.53 -15.10 10.77
N VAL A 219 7.89 -14.11 9.96
CA VAL A 219 9.02 -13.22 10.21
C VAL A 219 8.55 -11.79 10.11
N GLU A 220 8.90 -10.96 11.08
CA GLU A 220 8.55 -9.56 11.06
C GLU A 220 9.67 -8.68 11.61
N TYR A 221 9.99 -7.60 10.91
CA TYR A 221 11.03 -6.66 11.31
C TYR A 221 10.90 -5.31 10.61
N ASN A 222 11.45 -4.27 11.25
CA ASN A 222 11.76 -3.00 10.58
C ASN A 222 13.16 -3.10 9.96
N LEU A 223 13.35 -2.50 8.79
CA LEU A 223 14.66 -2.37 8.15
C LEU A 223 14.95 -0.87 7.97
N ASP A 224 15.92 -0.38 8.73
CA ASP A 224 16.36 1.02 8.72
C ASP A 224 17.90 1.09 8.66
N ALA A 225 18.42 2.28 8.40
CA ALA A 225 19.84 2.56 8.44
C ALA A 225 20.31 2.63 9.90
N GLY A 226 21.29 1.79 10.22
CA GLY A 226 22.04 1.82 11.46
C GLY A 226 22.94 3.06 11.56
N PRO A 227 23.64 3.23 12.70
CA PRO A 227 24.51 4.38 12.93
C PRO A 227 25.64 4.53 11.90
N GLU A 228 26.08 3.42 11.31
CA GLU A 228 27.14 3.39 10.29
C GLU A 228 26.60 3.50 8.86
N GLY A 229 25.27 3.62 8.70
CA GLY A 229 24.58 3.70 7.41
C GLY A 229 24.27 2.34 6.79
N ASP A 230 24.66 1.24 7.43
CA ASP A 230 24.30 -0.13 7.06
C ASP A 230 22.83 -0.42 7.34
N LEU A 231 22.19 -1.29 6.55
CA LEU A 231 20.81 -1.70 6.84
C LEU A 231 20.80 -2.73 7.96
N VAL A 232 20.04 -2.44 9.02
CA VAL A 232 19.94 -3.27 10.22
C VAL A 232 18.48 -3.68 10.43
N PRO A 233 18.18 -5.00 10.51
CA PRO A 233 16.86 -5.46 10.87
C PRO A 233 16.62 -5.29 12.38
N GLU A 234 15.54 -4.62 12.73
CA GLU A 234 14.99 -4.56 14.09
C GLU A 234 13.85 -5.58 14.20
N TRP A 235 14.11 -6.72 14.83
CA TRP A 235 13.15 -7.82 14.90
C TRP A 235 11.94 -7.51 15.77
N ILE A 236 10.77 -7.75 15.19
CA ILE A 236 9.49 -7.82 15.90
C ILE A 236 9.18 -9.31 16.18
N VAL A 237 9.32 -10.14 15.14
CA VAL A 237 9.25 -11.60 15.21
C VAL A 237 10.51 -12.18 14.59
N ARG A 238 11.41 -12.69 15.43
CA ARG A 238 12.70 -13.26 15.00
C ARG A 238 12.50 -14.67 14.41
N PRO A 239 13.08 -15.00 13.25
CA PRO A 239 12.94 -16.32 12.63
C PRO A 239 13.68 -17.40 13.43
N ASP A 240 13.13 -18.60 13.43
CA ASP A 240 13.87 -19.81 13.84
C ASP A 240 14.75 -20.33 12.68
N GLY A 241 15.59 -21.34 12.95
CA GLY A 241 16.51 -21.87 11.93
C GLY A 241 15.82 -22.38 10.67
N LYS A 242 14.64 -23.01 10.80
CA LYS A 242 13.86 -23.51 9.66
C LYS A 242 13.31 -22.36 8.82
N THR A 243 12.84 -21.31 9.48
CA THR A 243 12.32 -20.13 8.82
C THR A 243 13.42 -19.39 8.07
N VAL A 244 14.65 -19.32 8.64
CA VAL A 244 15.82 -18.79 7.91
C VAL A 244 16.14 -19.62 6.66
N ASP A 245 16.02 -20.95 6.71
CA ASP A 245 16.23 -21.79 5.53
C ASP A 245 15.20 -21.49 4.42
N LEU A 246 13.94 -21.19 4.79
CA LEU A 246 12.89 -20.77 3.86
C LEU A 246 13.19 -19.38 3.26
N MET A 247 13.66 -18.44 4.07
CA MET A 247 14.10 -17.12 3.61
C MET A 247 15.26 -17.25 2.61
N GLU A 248 16.25 -18.09 2.89
CA GLU A 248 17.38 -18.35 1.97
C GLU A 248 16.90 -18.96 0.65
N LYS A 249 15.90 -19.86 0.68
CA LYS A 249 15.30 -20.42 -0.53
C LYS A 249 14.65 -19.33 -1.39
N GLU A 250 13.87 -18.44 -0.78
CA GLU A 250 13.24 -17.33 -1.52
C GLU A 250 14.25 -16.29 -2.02
N MET A 251 15.28 -15.99 -1.24
CA MET A 251 16.38 -15.12 -1.67
C MET A 251 17.06 -15.65 -2.94
N ASN A 252 17.39 -16.95 -2.96
CA ASN A 252 17.99 -17.58 -4.14
C ASN A 252 17.05 -17.54 -5.36
N ARG A 253 15.74 -17.72 -5.16
CA ARG A 253 14.75 -17.61 -6.25
C ARG A 253 14.74 -16.19 -6.82
N LEU A 254 14.67 -15.17 -5.96
CA LEU A 254 14.63 -13.76 -6.38
C LEU A 254 15.89 -13.33 -7.13
N GLN A 255 17.06 -13.82 -6.72
CA GLN A 255 18.31 -13.57 -7.45
C GLN A 255 18.32 -14.20 -8.84
N PHE A 256 17.71 -15.38 -9.01
CA PHE A 256 17.61 -16.03 -10.31
C PHE A 256 16.64 -15.29 -11.25
N VAL A 257 15.53 -14.77 -10.71
CA VAL A 257 14.54 -13.98 -11.44
C VAL A 257 15.16 -12.76 -12.14
N GLU A 258 16.15 -12.11 -11.53
CA GLU A 258 16.73 -10.86 -12.03
C GLU A 258 17.38 -11.00 -13.41
N ALA A 259 18.13 -12.08 -13.66
CA ALA A 259 18.94 -12.21 -14.87
C ALA A 259 18.09 -12.33 -16.15
N ASP A 260 17.04 -13.15 -16.12
CA ASP A 260 16.25 -13.48 -17.29
C ASP A 260 15.07 -12.51 -17.49
N LEU A 261 14.38 -12.14 -16.41
CA LEU A 261 13.16 -11.31 -16.51
C LEU A 261 13.48 -9.85 -16.79
N TYR A 262 14.63 -9.31 -16.33
CA TYR A 262 14.96 -7.90 -16.56
C TYR A 262 15.12 -7.59 -18.05
N THR A 263 15.77 -8.48 -18.81
CA THR A 263 15.96 -8.26 -20.25
C THR A 263 14.64 -8.39 -21.01
N ALA A 264 13.82 -9.39 -20.68
CA ALA A 264 12.52 -9.62 -21.31
C ALA A 264 11.54 -8.46 -21.04
N SER A 265 11.46 -8.01 -19.78
CA SER A 265 10.57 -6.92 -19.37
C SER A 265 10.91 -5.57 -20.03
N ARG A 266 12.19 -5.29 -20.31
CA ARG A 266 12.57 -4.11 -21.12
C ARG A 266 12.12 -4.18 -22.57
N ALA A 267 11.95 -5.37 -23.15
CA ALA A 267 11.40 -5.52 -24.48
C ALA A 267 9.91 -5.13 -24.50
N GLN A 268 9.15 -5.50 -23.47
CA GLN A 268 7.74 -5.13 -23.32
C GLN A 268 7.52 -3.62 -23.20
N VAL A 269 8.44 -2.91 -22.54
CA VAL A 269 8.41 -1.43 -22.53
C VAL A 269 8.61 -0.83 -23.92
N LYS A 270 9.46 -1.46 -24.76
CA LYS A 270 9.68 -0.98 -26.14
C LYS A 270 8.49 -1.23 -27.05
N THR A 271 7.71 -2.29 -26.80
CA THR A 271 6.49 -2.61 -27.57
C THR A 271 5.27 -1.84 -27.06
N GLY A 272 5.36 -1.18 -25.90
CA GLY A 272 4.26 -0.43 -25.28
C GLY A 272 3.29 -1.30 -24.47
N GLU A 273 3.61 -2.58 -24.27
CA GLU A 273 2.82 -3.51 -23.46
C GLU A 273 2.89 -3.20 -21.95
N MET A 274 3.95 -2.50 -21.53
CA MET A 274 4.17 -2.07 -20.16
C MET A 274 4.78 -0.67 -20.16
N THR A 275 4.39 0.16 -19.21
CA THR A 275 4.97 1.49 -19.04
C THR A 275 6.35 1.41 -18.40
N ARG A 276 7.16 2.45 -18.57
CA ARG A 276 8.46 2.54 -17.89
C ARG A 276 8.30 2.69 -16.37
N GLU A 277 7.19 3.29 -15.93
CA GLU A 277 6.92 3.52 -14.52
C GLU A 277 6.62 2.22 -13.78
N GLU A 278 5.72 1.40 -14.34
CA GLU A 278 5.45 0.04 -13.85
C GLU A 278 6.74 -0.77 -13.70
N LEU A 279 7.55 -0.82 -14.76
CA LEU A 279 8.83 -1.53 -14.75
C LEU A 279 9.75 -1.03 -13.61
N ASN A 280 9.89 0.29 -13.46
CA ASN A 280 10.75 0.88 -12.44
C ASN A 280 10.26 0.54 -11.02
N VAL A 281 8.95 0.62 -10.78
CA VAL A 281 8.38 0.33 -9.46
C VAL A 281 8.54 -1.15 -9.12
N ILE A 282 8.26 -2.06 -10.07
CA ILE A 282 8.42 -3.51 -9.88
C ILE A 282 9.87 -3.83 -9.49
N TRP A 283 10.86 -3.32 -10.22
CA TRP A 283 12.26 -3.59 -9.92
C TRP A 283 12.76 -2.88 -8.66
N LYS A 284 12.20 -1.71 -8.32
CA LYS A 284 12.46 -1.08 -7.03
C LYS A 284 11.96 -1.97 -5.87
N TYR A 285 10.79 -2.58 -6.03
CA TYR A 285 10.23 -3.50 -5.04
C TYR A 285 11.02 -4.81 -4.94
N HIS A 286 11.38 -5.40 -6.07
CA HIS A 286 12.25 -6.58 -6.12
C HIS A 286 13.59 -6.34 -5.42
N GLY A 287 14.26 -5.22 -5.71
CA GLY A 287 15.51 -4.86 -5.03
C GLY A 287 15.33 -4.65 -3.52
N ALA A 288 14.21 -4.06 -3.11
CA ALA A 288 13.87 -3.90 -1.70
C ALA A 288 13.64 -5.26 -1.00
N LEU A 289 12.95 -6.20 -1.65
CA LEU A 289 12.76 -7.56 -1.16
C LEU A 289 14.09 -8.31 -0.97
N ILE A 290 14.96 -8.26 -1.97
CA ILE A 290 16.29 -8.87 -1.93
C ILE A 290 17.10 -8.30 -0.76
N ASN A 291 17.17 -6.97 -0.63
CA ASN A 291 17.89 -6.32 0.45
C ASN A 291 17.33 -6.71 1.82
N ALA A 292 16.00 -6.76 1.95
CA ALA A 292 15.35 -7.17 3.19
C ALA A 292 15.73 -8.60 3.59
N LEU A 293 15.57 -9.56 2.67
CA LEU A 293 15.93 -10.96 2.91
C LEU A 293 17.42 -11.14 3.21
N ASP A 294 18.31 -10.52 2.44
CA ASP A 294 19.76 -10.65 2.64
C ASP A 294 20.19 -10.20 4.04
N HIS A 295 19.83 -8.97 4.40
CA HIS A 295 20.21 -8.39 5.69
C HIS A 295 19.60 -9.16 6.88
N SER A 296 18.36 -9.61 6.74
CA SER A 296 17.67 -10.39 7.77
C SER A 296 18.24 -11.80 7.93
N ILE A 297 18.62 -12.49 6.83
CA ILE A 297 19.31 -13.79 6.88
C ILE A 297 20.69 -13.65 7.53
N ILE A 298 21.47 -12.65 7.12
CA ILE A 298 22.82 -12.41 7.65
C ILE A 298 22.77 -12.22 9.17
N GLU A 299 21.89 -11.33 9.65
CA GLU A 299 21.73 -11.10 11.09
C GLU A 299 21.24 -12.38 11.79
N ALA A 300 20.22 -13.05 11.26
CA ALA A 300 19.62 -14.21 11.91
C ALA A 300 20.62 -15.37 12.08
N ARG A 301 21.55 -15.52 11.13
CA ARG A 301 22.66 -16.49 11.18
C ARG A 301 23.82 -16.05 12.08
N GLY A 302 23.80 -14.84 12.63
CA GLY A 302 24.91 -14.25 13.38
C GLY A 302 26.15 -14.01 12.52
N ARG A 303 25.99 -13.85 11.20
CA ARG A 303 27.08 -13.56 10.27
C ARG A 303 27.34 -12.05 10.27
N LYS A 304 28.59 -11.64 10.09
CA LYS A 304 28.91 -10.24 9.80
C LYS A 304 28.54 -9.95 8.35
N SER A 305 27.74 -8.91 8.11
CA SER A 305 27.43 -8.47 6.75
C SER A 305 28.72 -8.08 6.03
N LYS A 306 28.90 -8.61 4.81
CA LYS A 306 29.89 -8.08 3.87
C LYS A 306 29.15 -7.03 3.06
N VAL A 307 29.32 -5.76 3.42
CA VAL A 307 28.75 -4.65 2.65
C VAL A 307 29.29 -4.72 1.22
N ILE A 308 28.42 -4.97 0.25
CA ILE A 308 28.69 -4.77 -1.18
C ILE A 308 27.92 -3.50 -1.56
N ILE A 309 28.65 -2.39 -1.75
CA ILE A 309 28.12 -1.10 -2.23
C ILE A 309 28.16 -1.10 -3.75
#